data_AF-A0A969K7H5-F1
#
_entry.id   AF-A0A969K7H5-F1
#
_cell.length_a   1.000
_cell.length_b   1.000
_cell.length_c   1.000
_cell.angle_alpha   90.00
_cell.angle_beta   90.00
_cell.angle_gamma   90.00
#
_symmetry.space_group_name_H-M   'P 1'
#
loop_
_entity.id
_entity.type
_entity.pdbx_description
1 polymer ?
#
loop_
_entity_poly.entity_id
_entity_poly.type
_entity_poly.pdbx_seq_one_letter_code
_entity_poly.pdbx_strand_id
1 'polypeptide(L)'
;MGSGLSQNRKVDSLRTVVNKPIPEPPTLETPILFGQFGEYTITPRDRLEVKIYRAGLFVSALSFAIGTGLVLGVGTTPTVLDGLTPLWIVFGVGLGVSLLTIHIYLRPLHRLLQLFWLIGFLASLDVLTQTNTPLVAEIYTHPDRLWSIGCLFAALTGIIFKEAFCFDRAETKFLTPIMPLTIGGHMMGILPVASEKVLLGIWAVLLLLFASRKLTQNIPDDIGDKSVFDHLKDPEAHPDRFALAKKDATLDGEAFSND
;
A
#
# COMPACT_ATOMS: atom_id res chain seq x y z
N MET A 1 28.67 -39.29 -66.45
CA MET A 1 29.15 -38.17 -65.59
C MET A 1 27.94 -37.36 -65.16
N GLY A 2 27.51 -37.45 -63.90
CA GLY A 2 26.32 -36.73 -63.44
C GLY A 2 25.77 -37.19 -62.10
N SER A 3 26.63 -37.32 -61.07
CA SER A 3 26.21 -37.65 -59.69
C SER A 3 27.14 -36.98 -58.68
N GLY A 4 27.19 -35.64 -58.68
CA GLY A 4 28.03 -34.88 -57.75
C GLY A 4 27.39 -33.60 -57.19
N LEU A 5 26.28 -33.12 -57.76
CA LEU A 5 25.73 -31.79 -57.43
C LEU A 5 24.56 -31.79 -56.43
N SER A 6 23.99 -32.96 -56.10
CA SER A 6 22.82 -33.03 -55.21
C SER A 6 23.16 -33.16 -53.71
N GLN A 7 24.37 -33.63 -53.36
CA GLN A 7 24.75 -33.84 -51.96
C GLN A 7 25.24 -32.55 -51.28
N ASN A 8 25.91 -31.65 -52.00
CA ASN A 8 26.46 -30.42 -51.43
C ASN A 8 25.38 -29.44 -50.94
N ARG A 9 24.19 -29.41 -51.58
CA ARG A 9 23.12 -28.47 -51.22
C ARG A 9 22.48 -28.79 -49.85
N LYS A 10 22.44 -30.08 -49.46
CA LYS A 10 21.92 -30.49 -48.15
C LYS A 10 22.90 -30.17 -47.02
N VAL A 11 24.21 -30.34 -47.26
CA VAL A 11 25.24 -30.04 -46.25
C VAL A 11 25.34 -28.54 -45.98
N ASP A 12 25.21 -27.70 -47.01
CA ASP A 12 25.18 -26.25 -46.83
C ASP A 12 23.93 -25.77 -46.09
N SER A 13 22.76 -26.36 -46.36
CA SER A 13 21.52 -26.02 -45.65
C SER A 13 21.55 -26.39 -44.16
N LEU A 14 22.23 -27.48 -43.79
CA LEU A 14 22.38 -27.90 -42.40
C LEU A 14 23.38 -27.00 -41.66
N ARG A 15 24.43 -26.53 -42.32
CA ARG A 15 25.37 -25.56 -41.75
C ARG A 15 24.72 -24.20 -41.49
N THR A 16 23.76 -23.78 -42.30
CA THR A 16 23.03 -22.51 -42.08
C THR A 16 22.08 -22.57 -40.88
N VAL A 17 21.51 -23.74 -40.58
CA VAL A 17 20.63 -23.93 -39.43
C VAL A 17 21.42 -24.05 -38.12
N VAL A 18 22.60 -24.70 -38.15
CA VAL A 18 23.44 -24.90 -36.96
C VAL A 18 24.19 -23.64 -36.53
N ASN A 19 24.49 -22.73 -37.46
CA ASN A 19 25.16 -21.45 -37.17
C ASN A 19 24.20 -20.26 -36.99
N LYS A 20 22.89 -20.49 -36.82
CA LYS A 20 22.00 -19.42 -36.42
C LYS A 20 22.36 -19.03 -34.98
N PRO A 21 22.78 -17.78 -34.71
CA PRO A 21 23.01 -17.35 -33.34
C PRO A 21 21.73 -17.61 -32.55
N ILE A 22 21.86 -18.31 -31.42
CA ILE A 22 20.77 -18.45 -30.46
C ILE A 22 20.36 -17.02 -30.13
N PRO A 23 19.10 -16.61 -30.37
CA PRO A 23 18.68 -15.28 -29.96
C PRO A 23 19.00 -15.17 -28.48
N GLU A 24 19.79 -14.16 -28.11
CA GLU A 24 20.05 -13.87 -26.72
C GLU A 24 18.69 -13.81 -26.01
N PRO A 25 18.55 -14.44 -24.82
CA PRO A 25 17.32 -14.33 -24.07
C PRO A 25 16.98 -12.84 -23.97
N PRO A 26 15.74 -12.42 -24.26
CA PRO A 26 15.39 -11.01 -24.25
C PRO A 26 15.90 -10.43 -22.93
N THR A 27 16.84 -9.50 -23.03
CA THR A 27 17.21 -8.65 -21.90
C THR A 27 15.89 -8.10 -21.39
N LEU A 28 15.61 -8.28 -20.10
CA LEU A 28 14.41 -7.73 -19.45
C LEU A 28 14.55 -6.20 -19.44
N GLU A 29 14.45 -5.57 -20.60
CA GLU A 29 14.36 -4.13 -20.73
C GLU A 29 13.06 -3.74 -20.03
N THR A 30 13.21 -3.03 -18.91
CA THR A 30 12.06 -2.49 -18.19
C THR A 30 11.32 -1.55 -19.14
N PRO A 31 10.02 -1.78 -19.39
CA PRO A 31 9.27 -0.98 -20.35
C PRO A 31 9.27 0.48 -19.90
N ILE A 32 9.55 1.38 -20.83
CA ILE A 32 9.44 2.82 -20.64
C ILE A 32 7.95 3.18 -20.65
N LEU A 33 7.49 3.80 -19.56
CA LEU A 33 6.11 4.25 -19.38
C LEU A 33 6.07 5.77 -19.52
N PHE A 34 4.95 6.30 -20.00
CA PHE A 34 4.74 7.75 -20.14
C PHE A 34 3.81 8.24 -19.04
N GLY A 35 4.35 9.08 -18.16
CA GLY A 35 3.61 9.77 -17.12
C GLY A 35 3.22 11.19 -17.52
N GLN A 36 2.59 11.92 -16.59
CA GLN A 36 2.15 13.30 -16.75
C GLN A 36 3.32 14.26 -17.02
N PHE A 37 4.49 14.03 -16.40
CA PHE A 37 5.66 14.92 -16.50
C PHE A 37 6.81 14.33 -17.34
N GLY A 38 6.63 13.14 -17.93
CA GLY A 38 7.63 12.53 -18.80
C GLY A 38 7.72 11.01 -18.69
N GLU A 39 8.76 10.47 -19.29
CA GLU A 39 9.04 9.03 -19.26
C GLU A 39 9.52 8.58 -17.87
N TYR A 40 9.07 7.41 -17.44
CA TYR A 40 9.57 6.76 -16.24
C TYR A 40 9.58 5.24 -16.41
N THR A 41 10.37 4.56 -15.58
CA THR A 41 10.45 3.11 -15.57
C THR A 41 10.10 2.55 -14.20
N ILE A 42 9.49 1.36 -14.18
CA ILE A 42 9.22 0.62 -12.96
C ILE A 42 10.34 -0.41 -12.77
N THR A 43 11.15 -0.19 -11.75
CA THR A 43 12.31 -1.02 -11.44
C THR A 43 11.89 -2.31 -10.71
N PRO A 44 12.74 -3.36 -10.72
CA PRO A 44 12.51 -4.56 -9.90
C PRO A 44 12.39 -4.25 -8.40
N ARG A 45 13.10 -3.22 -7.91
CA ARG A 45 13.02 -2.76 -6.53
C ARG A 45 11.62 -2.20 -6.20
N ASP A 46 11.07 -1.35 -7.07
CA ASP A 46 9.72 -0.81 -6.86
C ASP A 46 8.68 -1.94 -6.76
N ARG A 47 8.82 -2.97 -7.63
CA ARG A 47 7.96 -4.16 -7.59
C ARG A 47 8.11 -4.97 -6.31
N LEU A 48 9.34 -5.08 -5.79
CA LEU A 48 9.60 -5.75 -4.51
C LEU A 48 8.99 -4.99 -3.34
N GLU A 49 9.16 -3.68 -3.31
CA GLU A 49 8.58 -2.80 -2.28
C GLU A 49 7.05 -2.94 -2.24
N VAL A 50 6.37 -2.95 -3.39
CA VAL A 50 4.93 -3.21 -3.46
C VAL A 50 4.55 -4.59 -2.89
N LYS A 51 5.32 -5.64 -3.20
CA LYS A 51 5.05 -6.99 -2.67
C LYS A 51 5.18 -7.02 -1.15
N ILE A 52 6.22 -6.39 -0.61
CA ILE A 52 6.45 -6.28 0.85
C ILE A 52 5.32 -5.48 1.50
N TYR A 53 4.94 -4.35 0.90
CA TYR A 53 3.83 -3.52 1.34
C TYR A 53 2.54 -4.33 1.47
N ARG A 54 2.16 -5.05 0.40
CA ARG A 54 0.93 -5.86 0.37
C ARG A 54 0.97 -7.00 1.37
N ALA A 55 2.13 -7.67 1.51
CA ALA A 55 2.30 -8.74 2.49
C ALA A 55 2.16 -8.23 3.92
N GLY A 56 2.81 -7.11 4.27
CA GLY A 56 2.68 -6.48 5.58
C GLY A 56 1.24 -6.09 5.90
N LEU A 57 0.55 -5.46 4.94
CA LEU A 57 -0.85 -5.09 5.09
C LEU A 57 -1.78 -6.31 5.29
N PHE A 58 -1.54 -7.39 4.55
CA PHE A 58 -2.30 -8.62 4.68
C PHE A 58 -2.06 -9.31 6.04
N VAL A 59 -0.81 -9.37 6.50
CA VAL A 59 -0.48 -9.90 7.83
C VAL A 59 -1.18 -9.11 8.93
N SER A 60 -1.19 -7.78 8.85
CA SER A 60 -1.94 -6.94 9.80
C SER A 60 -3.43 -7.19 9.75
N ALA A 61 -4.02 -7.24 8.56
CA ALA A 61 -5.45 -7.50 8.41
C ALA A 61 -5.83 -8.87 8.98
N LEU A 62 -5.00 -9.89 8.73
CA LEU A 62 -5.23 -11.25 9.21
C LEU A 62 -5.11 -11.34 10.73
N SER A 63 -4.08 -10.74 11.35
CA SER A 63 -3.95 -10.78 12.81
C SER A 63 -5.09 -10.04 13.51
N PHE A 64 -5.53 -8.89 12.95
CA PHE A 64 -6.70 -8.16 13.44
C PHE A 64 -7.99 -8.97 13.30
N ALA A 65 -8.20 -9.64 12.17
CA ALA A 65 -9.37 -10.48 11.92
C ALA A 65 -9.42 -11.70 12.85
N ILE A 66 -8.29 -12.36 13.07
CA ILE A 66 -8.18 -13.48 14.03
C ILE A 66 -8.50 -12.99 15.44
N GLY A 67 -7.88 -11.90 15.90
CA GLY A 67 -8.13 -11.36 17.24
C GLY A 67 -9.60 -10.98 17.45
N THR A 68 -10.20 -10.30 16.47
CA THR A 68 -11.62 -9.96 16.49
C THR A 68 -12.50 -11.21 16.50
N GLY A 69 -12.21 -12.20 15.65
CA GLY A 69 -12.95 -13.45 15.57
C GLY A 69 -12.91 -14.25 16.87
N LEU A 70 -11.76 -14.28 17.56
CA LEU A 70 -11.62 -14.92 18.87
C LEU A 70 -12.50 -14.23 19.92
N VAL A 71 -12.44 -12.89 20.01
CA VAL A 71 -13.23 -12.13 20.99
C VAL A 71 -14.74 -12.27 20.75
N LEU A 72 -15.18 -12.19 19.49
CA LEU A 72 -16.61 -12.25 19.15
C LEU A 72 -17.17 -13.67 19.16
N GLY A 73 -16.37 -14.68 18.79
CA GLY A 73 -16.81 -16.07 18.67
C GLY A 73 -16.62 -16.90 19.94
N VAL A 74 -15.47 -16.76 20.61
CA VAL A 74 -15.11 -17.53 21.81
C VAL A 74 -15.39 -16.75 23.10
N GLY A 75 -15.30 -15.42 23.05
CA GLY A 75 -15.48 -14.54 24.20
C GLY A 75 -14.15 -14.15 24.87
N THR A 76 -14.26 -13.43 25.99
CA THR A 76 -13.13 -12.82 26.70
C THR A 76 -12.57 -13.74 27.79
N THR A 77 -12.13 -14.94 27.42
CA THR A 77 -11.43 -15.85 28.35
C THR A 77 -9.97 -15.40 28.55
N PRO A 78 -9.31 -15.75 29.68
CA PRO A 78 -7.90 -15.38 29.90
C PRO A 78 -6.99 -15.80 28.74
N THR A 79 -7.14 -17.02 28.25
CA THR A 79 -6.36 -17.54 27.11
C THR A 79 -6.55 -16.73 25.84
N VAL A 80 -7.79 -16.28 25.55
CA VAL A 80 -8.05 -15.42 24.38
C VAL A 80 -7.36 -14.08 24.59
N LEU A 81 -7.54 -13.43 25.74
CA LEU A 81 -6.98 -12.12 26.02
C LEU A 81 -5.44 -12.14 25.97
N ASP A 82 -4.80 -13.15 26.54
CA ASP A 82 -3.34 -13.34 26.47
C ASP A 82 -2.86 -13.49 25.02
N GLY A 83 -3.63 -14.21 24.19
CA GLY A 83 -3.37 -14.39 22.77
C GLY A 83 -3.55 -13.11 21.92
N LEU A 84 -4.29 -12.10 22.40
CA LEU A 84 -4.47 -10.84 21.67
C LEU A 84 -3.21 -9.98 21.65
N THR A 85 -2.40 -10.02 22.71
CA THR A 85 -1.15 -9.24 22.80
C THR A 85 -0.16 -9.57 21.66
N PRO A 86 0.22 -10.84 21.39
CA PRO A 86 1.09 -11.14 20.26
C PRO A 86 0.43 -10.83 18.91
N LEU A 87 -0.88 -11.02 18.76
CA LEU A 87 -1.60 -10.63 17.54
C LEU A 87 -1.55 -9.12 17.29
N TRP A 88 -1.64 -8.31 18.35
CA TRP A 88 -1.48 -6.86 18.31
C TRP A 88 -0.07 -6.45 17.86
N ILE A 89 0.97 -7.11 18.39
CA ILE A 89 2.36 -6.84 17.98
C ILE A 89 2.53 -7.17 16.49
N VAL A 90 2.05 -8.33 16.04
CA VAL A 90 2.07 -8.72 14.61
C VAL A 90 1.30 -7.71 13.75
N PHE A 91 0.14 -7.24 14.23
CA PHE A 91 -0.64 -6.19 13.57
C PHE A 91 0.18 -4.91 13.37
N GLY A 92 0.78 -4.39 14.45
CA GLY A 92 1.53 -3.14 14.42
C GLY A 92 2.81 -3.23 13.59
N VAL A 93 3.55 -4.34 13.67
CA VAL A 93 4.75 -4.58 12.85
C VAL A 93 4.41 -4.71 11.38
N GLY A 94 3.39 -5.49 11.01
CA GLY A 94 2.95 -5.63 9.63
C GLY A 94 2.51 -4.29 9.02
N LEU A 95 1.87 -3.43 9.83
CA LEU A 95 1.41 -2.11 9.43
C LEU A 95 2.60 -1.17 9.22
N GLY A 96 3.62 -1.26 10.08
CA GLY A 96 4.86 -0.52 9.93
C GLY A 96 5.63 -0.90 8.68
N VAL A 97 5.82 -2.20 8.43
CA VAL A 97 6.45 -2.72 7.21
C VAL A 97 5.70 -2.21 5.97
N SER A 98 4.38 -2.25 6.01
CA SER A 98 3.51 -1.70 4.96
C SER A 98 3.76 -0.21 4.74
N LEU A 99 3.72 0.61 5.79
CA LEU A 99 3.94 2.06 5.71
C LEU A 99 5.36 2.46 5.27
N LEU A 100 6.37 1.64 5.54
CA LEU A 100 7.75 1.94 5.13
C LEU A 100 8.01 1.64 3.66
N THR A 101 7.20 0.77 3.04
CA THR A 101 7.41 0.29 1.65
C THR A 101 6.34 0.75 0.66
N ILE A 102 5.29 1.40 1.15
CA ILE A 102 4.20 1.94 0.34
C ILE A 102 4.62 3.19 -0.43
N HIS A 103 4.18 3.29 -1.69
CA HIS A 103 4.41 4.47 -2.51
C HIS A 103 3.23 5.45 -2.33
N ILE A 104 3.51 6.66 -1.85
CA ILE A 104 2.53 7.73 -1.64
C ILE A 104 3.10 9.03 -2.22
N TYR A 105 2.38 9.64 -3.18
CA TYR A 105 2.80 10.88 -3.84
C TYR A 105 3.03 12.03 -2.83
N LEU A 106 2.09 12.22 -1.92
CA LEU A 106 2.11 13.27 -0.92
C LEU A 106 3.06 12.90 0.22
N ARG A 107 4.33 13.30 0.09
CA ARG A 107 5.37 13.09 1.10
C ARG A 107 4.99 13.57 2.52
N PRO A 108 4.39 14.76 2.72
CA PRO A 108 3.99 15.19 4.06
C PRO A 108 2.96 14.25 4.70
N LEU A 109 1.98 13.80 3.91
CA LEU A 109 1.00 12.81 4.36
C LEU A 109 1.69 11.50 4.73
N HIS A 110 2.58 10.98 3.89
CA HIS A 110 3.31 9.74 4.18
C HIS A 110 4.10 9.82 5.49
N ARG A 111 4.82 10.93 5.72
CA ARG A 111 5.56 11.17 6.98
C ARG A 111 4.64 11.25 8.19
N LEU A 112 3.50 11.92 8.06
CA LEU A 112 2.52 12.00 9.13
C LEU A 112 2.00 10.61 9.51
N LEU A 113 1.69 9.75 8.53
CA LEU A 113 1.26 8.37 8.80
C LEU A 113 2.35 7.54 9.46
N GLN A 114 3.62 7.71 9.06
CA GLN A 114 4.76 7.06 9.71
C GLN A 114 4.93 7.49 11.17
N LEU A 115 4.77 8.79 11.46
CA LEU A 115 4.83 9.31 12.82
C LEU A 115 3.67 8.79 13.67
N PHE A 116 2.45 8.81 13.14
CA PHE A 116 1.27 8.26 13.81
C PHE A 116 1.43 6.77 14.12
N TRP A 117 1.94 5.99 13.17
CA TRP A 117 2.27 4.59 13.42
C TRP A 117 3.33 4.44 14.52
N LEU A 118 4.43 5.18 14.43
CA LEU A 118 5.54 5.06 15.39
C LEU A 118 5.09 5.41 16.81
N ILE A 119 4.42 6.56 16.97
CA ILE A 119 3.91 7.03 18.27
C ILE A 119 2.91 6.01 18.82
N GLY A 120 1.92 5.60 18.02
CA GLY A 120 0.89 4.68 18.48
C GLY A 120 1.41 3.29 18.81
N PHE A 121 2.35 2.78 18.02
CA PHE A 121 2.96 1.49 18.26
C PHE A 121 3.85 1.51 19.50
N LEU A 122 4.76 2.48 19.63
CA LEU A 122 5.62 2.60 20.81
C LEU A 122 4.82 2.84 22.09
N ALA A 123 3.77 3.67 22.06
CA ALA A 123 2.93 3.87 23.23
C ALA A 123 2.19 2.59 23.62
N SER A 124 1.77 1.75 22.66
CA SER A 124 1.17 0.45 22.97
C SER A 124 2.16 -0.51 23.64
N LEU A 125 3.45 -0.43 23.29
CA LEU A 125 4.50 -1.19 23.95
C LEU A 125 4.82 -0.64 25.34
N ASP A 126 4.79 0.68 25.52
CA ASP A 126 4.98 1.32 26.83
C ASP A 126 3.91 0.86 27.83
N VAL A 127 2.64 0.81 27.41
CA VAL A 127 1.56 0.24 28.23
C VAL A 127 1.85 -1.19 28.66
N LEU A 128 2.37 -2.04 27.75
CA LEU A 128 2.76 -3.43 28.09
C LEU A 128 3.82 -3.52 29.17
N THR A 129 4.69 -2.52 29.32
CA THR A 129 5.71 -2.49 30.36
C THR A 129 5.18 -2.03 31.72
N GLN A 130 4.06 -1.30 31.73
CA GLN A 130 3.48 -0.70 32.93
C GLN A 130 2.40 -1.58 33.57
N THR A 131 1.85 -2.54 32.82
CA THR A 131 0.73 -3.38 33.28
C THR A 131 0.98 -4.86 33.13
N ASN A 132 0.50 -5.65 34.10
CA ASN A 132 0.50 -7.12 34.04
C ASN A 132 -0.77 -7.70 33.39
N THR A 133 -1.61 -6.85 32.80
CA THR A 133 -2.84 -7.23 32.12
C THR A 133 -2.61 -7.29 30.60
N PRO A 134 -3.37 -8.12 29.87
CA PRO A 134 -3.29 -8.14 28.41
C PRO A 134 -3.62 -6.78 27.81
N LEU A 135 -2.83 -6.34 26.84
CA LEU A 135 -2.89 -4.98 26.28
C LEU A 135 -4.30 -4.59 25.83
N VAL A 136 -4.95 -5.46 25.06
CA VAL A 136 -6.29 -5.15 24.51
C VAL A 136 -7.34 -5.03 25.61
N ALA A 137 -7.24 -5.84 26.67
CA ALA A 137 -8.14 -5.73 27.80
C ALA A 137 -7.93 -4.41 28.56
N GLU A 138 -6.67 -4.02 28.75
CA GLU A 138 -6.29 -2.79 29.45
C GLU A 138 -6.78 -1.53 28.73
N ILE A 139 -6.67 -1.51 27.40
CA ILE A 139 -7.12 -0.39 26.56
C ILE A 139 -8.64 -0.26 26.58
N TYR A 140 -9.35 -1.38 26.54
CA TYR A 140 -10.81 -1.39 26.52
C TYR A 140 -11.41 -0.89 27.86
N THR A 141 -10.75 -1.18 28.98
CA THR A 141 -11.22 -0.74 30.31
C THR A 141 -10.76 0.67 30.70
N HIS A 142 -9.74 1.22 30.03
CA HIS A 142 -9.20 2.56 30.26
C HIS A 142 -9.22 3.39 28.97
N PRO A 143 -10.36 4.01 28.62
CA PRO A 143 -10.53 4.72 27.35
C PRO A 143 -9.57 5.91 27.17
N ASP A 144 -9.02 6.46 28.24
CA ASP A 144 -7.98 7.49 28.21
C ASP A 144 -6.70 7.02 27.50
N ARG A 145 -6.38 5.72 27.57
CA ARG A 145 -5.22 5.13 26.88
C ARG A 145 -5.39 5.03 25.37
N LEU A 146 -6.62 5.19 24.87
CA LEU A 146 -6.89 5.22 23.43
C LEU A 146 -6.33 6.47 22.76
N TRP A 147 -6.00 7.54 23.48
CA TRP A 147 -5.33 8.71 22.88
C TRP A 147 -3.98 8.35 22.27
N SER A 148 -3.20 7.53 22.97
CA SER A 148 -1.87 7.13 22.51
C SER A 148 -1.96 6.13 21.36
N ILE A 149 -2.85 5.14 21.49
CA ILE A 149 -3.00 4.05 20.51
C ILE A 149 -3.84 4.44 19.30
N GLY A 150 -4.72 5.43 19.46
CA GLY A 150 -5.50 6.01 18.38
C GLY A 150 -4.65 6.53 17.23
N CYS A 151 -3.40 6.95 17.50
CA CYS A 151 -2.43 7.30 16.46
C CYS A 151 -2.14 6.11 15.51
N LEU A 152 -2.02 4.88 16.03
CA LEU A 152 -1.81 3.70 15.18
C LEU A 152 -2.99 3.47 14.23
N PHE A 153 -4.21 3.64 14.74
CA PHE A 153 -5.43 3.53 13.94
C PHE A 153 -5.64 4.72 13.00
N ALA A 154 -5.18 5.92 13.34
CA ALA A 154 -5.14 7.06 12.43
C ALA A 154 -4.20 6.78 11.25
N ALA A 155 -3.04 6.15 11.51
CA ALA A 155 -2.12 5.72 10.46
C ALA A 155 -2.78 4.70 9.52
N LEU A 156 -3.44 3.67 10.07
CA LEU A 156 -4.21 2.70 9.28
C LEU A 156 -5.34 3.40 8.49
N THR A 157 -6.06 4.34 9.11
CA THR A 157 -7.14 5.11 8.47
C THR A 157 -6.61 5.86 7.27
N GLY A 158 -5.44 6.48 7.39
CA GLY A 158 -4.80 7.18 6.29
C GLY A 158 -4.42 6.27 5.12
N ILE A 159 -3.96 5.04 5.38
CA ILE A 159 -3.71 4.04 4.32
C ILE A 159 -5.01 3.68 3.61
N ILE A 160 -6.09 3.42 4.35
CA ILE A 160 -7.38 3.05 3.76
C ILE A 160 -7.96 4.24 2.98
N PHE A 161 -7.86 5.44 3.54
CA PHE A 161 -8.31 6.68 2.94
C PHE A 161 -7.64 6.91 1.59
N LYS A 162 -6.30 6.83 1.50
CA LYS A 162 -5.63 7.00 0.19
C LYS A 162 -6.16 6.02 -0.85
N GLU A 163 -6.51 4.80 -0.46
CA GLU A 163 -7.02 3.77 -1.37
C GLU A 163 -8.46 4.02 -1.80
N ALA A 164 -9.29 4.59 -0.92
CA ALA A 164 -10.62 5.05 -1.27
C ALA A 164 -10.57 6.12 -2.38
N PHE A 165 -9.61 7.05 -2.32
CA PHE A 165 -9.42 8.08 -3.35
C PHE A 165 -8.80 7.53 -4.64
N CYS A 166 -7.87 6.58 -4.55
CA CYS A 166 -7.19 6.04 -5.74
C CYS A 166 -8.06 5.06 -6.55
N PHE A 167 -8.84 4.19 -5.90
CA PHE A 167 -9.50 3.05 -6.57
C PHE A 167 -11.02 3.01 -6.39
N ASP A 168 -11.61 3.99 -5.70
CA ASP A 168 -13.05 4.16 -5.53
C ASP A 168 -13.82 2.95 -4.98
N ARG A 169 -13.13 2.08 -4.22
CA ARG A 169 -13.69 0.80 -3.75
C ARG A 169 -14.67 1.01 -2.60
N ALA A 170 -15.76 0.23 -2.60
CA ALA A 170 -16.79 0.34 -1.57
C ALA A 170 -16.24 -0.01 -0.17
N GLU A 171 -15.45 -1.07 -0.05
CA GLU A 171 -14.90 -1.52 1.22
C GLU A 171 -14.05 -0.45 1.90
N THR A 172 -13.24 0.31 1.15
CA THR A 172 -12.40 1.37 1.72
C THR A 172 -13.24 2.60 2.09
N LYS A 173 -14.25 2.96 1.29
CA LYS A 173 -15.20 4.05 1.60
C LYS A 173 -15.98 3.82 2.90
N PHE A 174 -16.36 2.58 3.19
CA PHE A 174 -17.03 2.24 4.45
C PHE A 174 -16.04 2.11 5.61
N LEU A 175 -14.85 1.54 5.35
CA LEU A 175 -13.85 1.32 6.39
C LEU A 175 -13.27 2.64 6.94
N THR A 176 -13.08 3.65 6.09
CA THR A 176 -12.60 4.98 6.48
C THR A 176 -13.42 5.64 7.61
N PRO A 177 -14.76 5.73 7.56
CA PRO A 177 -15.56 6.26 8.66
C PRO A 177 -15.81 5.24 9.78
N ILE A 178 -15.88 3.93 9.50
CA ILE A 178 -16.16 2.92 10.53
C ILE A 178 -15.09 2.92 11.62
N MET A 179 -13.80 2.99 11.27
CA MET A 179 -12.72 2.95 12.27
C MET A 179 -12.75 4.12 13.27
N PRO A 180 -12.72 5.41 12.84
CA PRO A 180 -12.78 6.54 13.76
C PRO A 180 -14.11 6.60 14.50
N LEU A 181 -15.22 6.17 13.89
CA LEU A 181 -16.52 6.10 14.57
C LEU A 181 -16.50 5.06 15.71
N THR A 182 -15.95 3.87 15.46
CA THR A 182 -15.90 2.79 16.46
C THR A 182 -15.00 3.18 17.63
N ILE A 183 -13.79 3.68 17.34
CA ILE A 183 -12.83 4.08 18.38
C ILE A 183 -13.33 5.32 19.13
N GLY A 184 -13.71 6.37 18.39
CA GLY A 184 -14.16 7.63 18.97
C GLY A 184 -15.45 7.47 19.77
N GLY A 185 -16.38 6.65 19.28
CA GLY A 185 -17.63 6.39 19.99
C GLY A 185 -17.43 5.56 21.27
N HIS A 186 -16.47 4.63 21.29
CA HIS A 186 -16.06 3.92 22.50
C HIS A 186 -15.37 4.88 23.49
N MET A 187 -14.44 5.72 23.01
CA MET A 187 -13.77 6.74 23.84
C MET A 187 -14.73 7.72 24.50
N MET A 188 -15.76 8.16 23.78
CA MET A 188 -16.77 9.09 24.29
C MET A 188 -17.86 8.41 25.14
N GLY A 189 -17.85 7.07 25.23
CA GLY A 189 -18.88 6.30 25.93
C GLY A 189 -20.28 6.41 25.31
N ILE A 190 -20.38 6.80 24.03
CA ILE A 190 -21.66 7.02 23.33
C ILE A 190 -22.18 5.77 22.61
N LEU A 191 -21.29 4.83 22.29
CA LEU A 191 -21.66 3.59 21.59
C LEU A 191 -22.08 2.51 22.60
N PRO A 192 -23.28 1.91 22.45
CA PRO A 192 -23.60 0.70 23.20
C PRO A 192 -22.67 -0.45 22.81
N VAL A 193 -22.29 -1.29 23.78
CA VAL A 193 -21.40 -2.46 23.57
C VAL A 193 -21.86 -3.36 22.42
N ALA A 194 -23.17 -3.53 22.23
CA ALA A 194 -23.71 -4.31 21.11
C ALA A 194 -23.33 -3.70 19.74
N SER A 195 -23.37 -2.38 19.63
CA SER A 195 -22.97 -1.66 18.42
C SER A 195 -21.47 -1.74 18.18
N GLU A 196 -20.66 -1.62 19.24
CA GLU A 196 -19.19 -1.76 19.15
C GLU A 196 -18.80 -3.14 18.60
N LYS A 197 -19.43 -4.21 19.09
CA LYS A 197 -19.19 -5.58 18.60
C LYS A 197 -19.54 -5.74 17.12
N VAL A 198 -20.67 -5.20 16.69
CA VAL A 198 -21.11 -5.26 15.28
C VAL A 198 -20.14 -4.46 14.40
N LEU A 199 -19.80 -3.24 14.79
CA LEU A 199 -18.86 -2.39 14.05
C LEU A 199 -17.47 -3.01 13.97
N LEU A 200 -16.98 -3.61 15.06
CA LEU A 200 -15.70 -4.32 15.11
C LEU A 200 -15.70 -5.53 14.15
N GLY A 201 -16.78 -6.30 14.14
CA GLY A 201 -16.95 -7.42 13.20
C GLY A 201 -16.94 -6.97 11.74
N ILE A 202 -17.68 -5.91 11.41
CA ILE A 202 -17.70 -5.33 10.06
C ILE A 202 -16.31 -4.82 9.68
N TRP A 203 -15.62 -4.13 10.59
CA TRP A 203 -14.25 -3.66 10.38
C TRP A 203 -13.32 -4.82 10.05
N ALA A 204 -13.30 -5.89 10.85
CA ALA A 204 -12.44 -7.05 10.59
C ALA A 204 -12.67 -7.66 9.20
N VAL A 205 -13.93 -7.83 8.80
CA VAL A 205 -14.29 -8.38 7.49
C VAL A 205 -13.85 -7.44 6.36
N LEU A 206 -14.16 -6.15 6.46
CA LEU A 206 -13.82 -5.17 5.43
C LEU A 206 -12.31 -4.99 5.28
N LEU A 207 -11.56 -4.96 6.39
CA LEU A 207 -10.11 -4.84 6.38
C LEU A 207 -9.46 -6.06 5.71
N LEU A 208 -9.93 -7.28 6.03
CA LEU A 208 -9.43 -8.50 5.41
C LEU A 208 -9.78 -8.57 3.92
N LEU A 209 -11.00 -8.17 3.54
CA LEU A 209 -11.42 -8.09 2.14
C LEU A 209 -10.55 -7.09 1.35
N PHE A 210 -10.34 -5.90 1.90
CA PHE A 210 -9.48 -4.87 1.32
C PHE A 210 -8.04 -5.40 1.12
N ALA A 211 -7.44 -5.99 2.15
CA ALA A 211 -6.08 -6.51 2.08
C ALA A 211 -5.96 -7.70 1.11
N SER A 212 -6.96 -8.58 1.04
CA SER A 212 -6.98 -9.71 0.10
C SER A 212 -7.05 -9.23 -1.35
N ARG A 213 -7.86 -8.21 -1.64
CA ARG A 213 -7.96 -7.61 -2.98
C ARG A 213 -6.68 -6.90 -3.39
N LYS A 214 -5.86 -6.44 -2.43
CA LYS A 214 -4.52 -5.90 -2.74
C LYS A 214 -3.57 -6.96 -3.29
N LEU A 215 -3.71 -8.23 -2.91
CA LEU A 215 -2.83 -9.29 -3.40
C LEU A 215 -3.00 -9.56 -4.91
N THR A 216 -4.19 -9.35 -5.46
CA THR A 216 -4.52 -9.63 -6.87
C THR A 216 -4.43 -8.42 -7.79
N GLN A 217 -4.29 -7.21 -7.23
CA GLN A 217 -4.20 -5.97 -8.01
C GLN A 217 -2.91 -5.90 -8.86
N ASN A 218 -2.93 -5.21 -9.99
CA ASN A 218 -1.72 -4.98 -10.76
C ASN A 218 -0.69 -4.19 -9.94
N ILE A 219 0.59 -4.60 -10.00
CA ILE A 219 1.67 -3.96 -9.22
C ILE A 219 1.89 -2.48 -9.61
N PRO A 220 1.92 -2.11 -10.91
CA PRO A 220 2.12 -0.71 -11.31
C PRO A 220 1.13 0.28 -10.69
N ASP A 221 -0.12 -0.15 -10.50
CA ASP A 221 -1.18 0.68 -9.93
C ASP A 221 -0.87 1.16 -8.50
N ASP A 222 -0.12 0.37 -7.71
CA ASP A 222 0.28 0.72 -6.34
C ASP A 222 1.59 1.54 -6.27
N ILE A 223 2.31 1.68 -7.40
CA ILE A 223 3.51 2.52 -7.51
C ILE A 223 3.10 3.94 -7.90
N GLY A 224 2.15 4.05 -8.84
CA GLY A 224 1.77 5.31 -9.43
C GLY A 224 2.74 5.81 -10.51
N ASP A 225 2.51 7.03 -10.97
CA ASP A 225 3.29 7.73 -11.96
C ASP A 225 4.54 8.35 -11.33
N LYS A 226 5.71 7.73 -11.57
CA LYS A 226 6.99 8.21 -11.01
C LYS A 226 7.39 9.59 -11.52
N SER A 227 6.93 10.01 -12.69
CA SER A 227 7.21 11.36 -13.19
C SER A 227 6.60 12.44 -12.28
N VAL A 228 5.44 12.16 -11.66
CA VAL A 228 4.83 13.04 -10.65
C VAL A 228 5.71 13.11 -9.40
N PHE A 229 6.30 11.99 -8.97
CA PHE A 229 7.21 11.99 -7.82
C PHE A 229 8.48 12.80 -8.09
N ASP A 230 8.98 12.79 -9.32
CA ASP A 230 10.18 13.54 -9.70
C ASP A 230 9.88 15.03 -9.86
N HIS A 231 8.74 15.40 -10.47
CA HIS A 231 8.24 16.78 -10.48
C HIS A 231 8.02 17.35 -9.07
N LEU A 232 7.40 16.58 -8.16
CA LEU A 232 7.17 17.02 -6.78
C LEU A 232 8.47 17.13 -5.95
N LYS A 233 9.58 16.51 -6.40
CA LYS A 233 10.91 16.68 -5.80
C LYS A 233 11.61 17.92 -6.31
N ASP A 234 11.58 18.11 -7.62
CA ASP A 234 12.26 19.19 -8.32
C ASP A 234 11.37 19.70 -9.48
N PRO A 235 10.50 20.68 -9.20
CA PRO A 235 9.58 21.21 -10.21
C PRO A 235 10.28 21.93 -11.36
N GLU A 236 11.49 22.45 -11.14
CA GLU A 236 12.26 23.19 -12.15
C GLU A 236 12.95 22.24 -13.14
N ALA A 237 13.47 21.10 -12.65
CA ALA A 237 14.09 20.09 -13.51
C ALA A 237 13.08 19.32 -14.37
N HIS A 238 11.83 19.20 -13.91
CA HIS A 238 10.77 18.46 -14.59
C HIS A 238 9.51 19.33 -14.76
N PRO A 239 9.55 20.40 -15.56
CA PRO A 239 8.46 21.36 -15.62
C PRO A 239 7.20 20.75 -16.23
N ASP A 240 6.05 21.28 -15.80
CA ASP A 240 4.76 20.94 -16.41
C ASP A 240 4.75 21.35 -17.88
N ARG A 241 4.87 20.36 -18.77
CA ARG A 241 4.95 20.58 -20.22
C ARG A 241 3.65 21.19 -20.76
N PHE A 242 2.50 20.94 -20.12
CA PHE A 242 1.23 21.55 -20.52
C PHE A 242 1.15 23.01 -20.07
N ALA A 243 1.66 23.34 -18.88
CA ALA A 243 1.77 24.72 -18.44
C ALA A 243 2.75 25.53 -19.31
N LEU A 244 3.87 24.94 -19.70
CA LEU A 244 4.84 25.55 -20.61
C LEU A 244 4.23 25.78 -22.00
N ALA A 245 3.63 24.76 -22.61
CA ALA A 245 3.00 24.89 -23.92
C ALA A 245 1.88 25.95 -23.93
N LYS A 246 1.12 26.09 -22.84
CA LYS A 246 0.12 27.14 -22.70
C LYS A 246 0.76 28.53 -22.60
N LYS A 247 1.86 28.65 -21.86
CA LYS A 247 2.62 29.91 -21.73
C LYS A 247 3.22 30.33 -23.07
N ASP A 248 3.82 29.40 -23.80
CA ASP A 248 4.41 29.67 -25.12
C ASP A 248 3.33 30.09 -26.12
N ALA A 249 2.18 29.38 -26.15
CA ALA A 249 1.04 29.76 -26.99
C ALA A 249 0.46 31.14 -26.66
N THR A 250 0.48 31.57 -25.39
CA THR A 250 0.07 32.93 -25.02
C THR A 250 1.09 33.99 -25.42
N LEU A 251 2.38 33.69 -25.33
CA LEU A 251 3.44 34.61 -25.75
C LEU A 251 3.45 34.81 -27.27
N ASP A 252 3.23 33.73 -28.03
CA ASP A 252 3.07 33.81 -29.48
C ASP A 252 1.81 34.60 -29.84
N GLY A 253 0.69 34.37 -29.15
CA GLY A 253 -0.56 35.11 -29.37
C GLY A 253 -0.48 36.62 -29.09
N GLU A 254 0.29 37.04 -28.09
CA GLU A 254 0.55 38.46 -27.82
C GLU A 254 1.52 39.08 -28.85
N ALA A 255 2.46 38.30 -29.40
CA ALA A 255 3.36 38.76 -30.45
C ALA A 255 2.64 39.03 -31.78
N PHE A 256 1.54 38.32 -32.07
CA PHE A 256 0.70 38.53 -33.26
C PHE A 256 -0.40 39.61 -33.10
N SER A 257 -0.52 40.22 -31.92
CA SER A 257 -1.55 41.24 -31.63
C SER A 257 -1.03 42.69 -31.68
N ASN A 258 0.27 42.90 -31.91
CA ASN A 258 0.92 44.21 -31.85
C ASN A 258 1.32 44.80 -33.23
N ASP A 259 0.74 44.29 -34.32
CA ASP A 259 0.85 44.87 -35.67
C ASP A 259 -0.39 45.71 -36.04
#